data_AF-A0A931WLJ3-F1
#
_entry.id   AF-A0A931WLJ3-F1
#
_cell.length_a   1.000
_cell.length_b   1.000
_cell.length_c   1.000
_cell.angle_alpha   90.00
_cell.angle_beta   90.00
_cell.angle_gamma   90.00
#
_symmetry.space_group_name_H-M   'P 1'
#
loop_
_entity.id
_entity.type
_entity.pdbx_description
1 polymer ?
#
loop_
_entity_poly.entity_id
_entity_poly.type
_entity_poly.pdbx_seq_one_letter_code
_entity_poly.pdbx_strand_id
1 'polypeptide(L)'
;MRGVPHDLDLSRFVGATLIQLCLGEFQVQFHFQAAGSAGSEGMLYIGVERGWELRDGSGALVDHSQSNAERDVYRVHRLLGLTVAGTALDAPRSFALRFRNGHELRIFDDSDRYESFSIQPGDIFI
;
A
#
# COMPACT_ATOMS: atom_id res chain seq x y z
N MET A 1 -15.43 2.00 -11.91
CA MET A 1 -14.20 2.60 -12.46
C MET A 1 -13.21 1.44 -12.59
N ARG A 2 -12.36 1.38 -13.62
CA ARG A 2 -11.31 0.35 -13.73
C ARG A 2 -9.98 1.08 -13.83
N GLY A 3 -8.96 0.62 -13.13
CA GLY A 3 -7.70 1.33 -13.02
C GLY A 3 -7.65 2.26 -11.82
N VAL A 4 -6.43 2.46 -11.31
CA VAL A 4 -6.11 3.52 -10.36
C VAL A 4 -6.50 4.88 -10.96
N PRO A 5 -7.33 5.70 -10.30
CA PRO A 5 -7.70 7.03 -10.77
C PRO A 5 -6.48 7.93 -10.97
N HIS A 6 -6.50 8.72 -12.05
CA HIS A 6 -5.43 9.68 -12.37
C HIS A 6 -5.31 10.82 -11.34
N ASP A 7 -6.36 11.03 -10.55
CA ASP A 7 -6.49 12.05 -9.51
C ASP A 7 -6.53 11.44 -8.10
N LEU A 8 -6.10 10.18 -7.94
CA LEU A 8 -6.05 9.52 -6.63
C LEU A 8 -5.16 10.31 -5.65
N ASP A 9 -5.78 10.86 -4.61
CA ASP A 9 -5.06 11.60 -3.58
C ASP A 9 -4.38 10.67 -2.57
N LEU A 10 -3.05 10.62 -2.68
CA LEU A 10 -2.14 9.88 -1.80
C LEU A 10 -1.38 10.79 -0.83
N SER A 11 -1.58 12.12 -0.91
CA SER A 11 -0.81 13.10 -0.12
C SER A 11 -0.97 12.89 1.39
N ARG A 12 -2.15 12.46 1.82
CA ARG A 12 -2.48 12.07 3.21
C ARG A 12 -1.58 10.97 3.80
N PHE A 13 -1.00 10.10 2.96
CA PHE A 13 -0.08 9.07 3.45
C PHE A 13 1.30 9.65 3.74
N VAL A 14 1.70 10.77 3.14
CA VAL A 14 3.01 11.37 3.40
C VAL A 14 3.12 11.81 4.86
N GLY A 15 4.12 11.29 5.57
CA GLY A 15 4.29 11.48 7.01
C GLY A 15 3.53 10.48 7.87
N ALA A 16 2.59 9.71 7.32
CA ALA A 16 1.89 8.66 8.05
C ALA A 16 2.85 7.50 8.36
N THR A 17 2.66 6.86 9.51
CA THR A 17 3.49 5.74 9.98
C THR A 17 2.69 4.45 9.89
N LEU A 18 3.24 3.40 9.27
CA LEU A 18 2.59 2.10 9.25
C LEU A 18 2.68 1.47 10.65
N ILE A 19 1.55 1.30 11.32
CA ILE A 19 1.51 0.81 12.71
C ILE A 19 1.04 -0.63 12.83
N GLN A 20 0.31 -1.14 11.83
CA GLN A 20 -0.25 -2.49 11.88
C GLN A 20 -0.38 -3.08 10.48
N LEU A 21 -0.19 -4.40 10.44
CA LEU A 21 -0.43 -5.24 9.27
C LEU A 21 -1.45 -6.32 9.66
N CYS A 22 -2.48 -6.52 8.83
CA CYS A 22 -3.38 -7.67 8.96
C CYS A 22 -3.18 -8.58 7.75
N LEU A 23 -3.02 -9.87 8.00
CA LEU A 23 -2.92 -10.90 6.98
C LEU A 23 -4.24 -11.67 6.95
N GLY A 24 -5.03 -11.47 5.89
CA GLY A 24 -6.23 -12.23 5.59
C GLY A 24 -5.96 -13.32 4.57
N GLU A 25 -6.92 -14.22 4.40
CA GLU A 25 -6.84 -15.31 3.42
C GLU A 25 -6.63 -14.77 1.98
N PHE A 26 -7.31 -13.67 1.66
CA PHE A 26 -7.33 -13.07 0.32
C PHE A 26 -6.79 -11.66 0.27
N GLN A 27 -6.31 -11.11 1.39
CA GLN A 27 -5.88 -9.71 1.44
C GLN A 27 -4.78 -9.45 2.45
N VAL A 28 -3.96 -8.44 2.16
CA VAL A 28 -3.06 -7.82 3.12
C VAL A 28 -3.55 -6.40 3.40
N GLN A 29 -3.67 -6.06 4.67
CA GLN A 29 -4.11 -4.74 5.09
C GLN A 29 -2.97 -3.97 5.75
N PHE A 30 -2.82 -2.72 5.35
CA PHE A 30 -1.83 -1.77 5.84
C PHE A 30 -2.55 -0.66 6.60
N HIS A 31 -2.32 -0.59 7.91
CA HIS A 31 -2.94 0.40 8.80
C HIS A 31 -1.89 1.43 9.21
N PHE A 32 -2.17 2.70 8.93
CA PHE A 32 -1.28 3.81 9.19
C PHE A 32 -1.88 4.76 10.21
N GLN A 33 -1.03 5.27 11.10
CA GLN A 33 -1.34 6.43 11.90
C GLN A 33 -0.95 7.68 11.10
N ALA A 34 -1.92 8.54 10.82
CA ALA A 34 -1.66 9.78 10.10
C ALA A 34 -0.78 10.75 10.92
N ALA A 35 0.01 11.58 10.23
CA ALA A 35 0.75 12.65 10.88
C ALA A 35 -0.21 13.77 11.28
N GLY A 36 -0.19 14.19 12.55
CA GLY A 36 -1.05 15.25 13.05
C GLY A 36 -0.89 16.61 12.34
N SER A 37 0.21 16.81 11.60
CA SER A 37 0.44 18.02 10.80
C SER A 37 -0.17 18.00 9.40
N ALA A 38 -0.69 16.86 8.92
CA ALA A 38 -1.21 16.71 7.56
C ALA A 38 -2.72 16.99 7.44
N GLY A 39 -3.36 17.54 8.48
CA GLY A 39 -4.81 17.83 8.49
C GLY A 39 -5.70 16.59 8.57
N SER A 40 -5.12 15.39 8.55
CA SER A 40 -5.78 14.12 8.82
C SER A 40 -5.43 13.65 10.23
N GLU A 41 -6.28 13.94 11.20
CA GLU A 41 -6.27 13.21 12.48
C GLU A 41 -7.02 11.89 12.28
N GLY A 42 -6.34 10.76 12.44
CA GLY A 42 -7.00 9.46 12.35
C GLY A 42 -6.12 8.32 11.82
N MET A 43 -6.77 7.18 11.63
CA MET A 43 -6.16 6.00 11.00
C MET A 43 -6.41 6.03 9.50
N LEU A 44 -5.37 5.79 8.71
CA LEU A 44 -5.47 5.52 7.29
C LEU A 44 -5.32 4.03 7.06
N TYR A 45 -5.92 3.55 5.99
CA TYR A 45 -6.00 2.14 5.69
C TYR A 45 -5.83 1.91 4.20
N ILE A 46 -5.08 0.87 3.85
CA ILE A 46 -5.03 0.32 2.51
C ILE A 46 -5.23 -1.20 2.61
N GLY A 47 -6.32 -1.71 2.04
CA GLY A 47 -6.53 -3.14 1.86
C GLY A 47 -6.13 -3.54 0.44
N VAL A 48 -5.31 -4.57 0.29
CA VAL A 48 -4.84 -5.06 -1.01
C VAL A 48 -5.22 -6.52 -1.17
N GLU A 49 -6.01 -6.82 -2.19
CA GLU A 49 -6.45 -8.19 -2.49
C GLU A 49 -5.56 -8.89 -3.53
N ARG A 50 -4.86 -8.10 -4.35
CA ARG A 50 -4.11 -8.60 -5.51
C ARG A 50 -2.66 -8.10 -5.54
N GLY A 51 -2.23 -7.62 -6.71
CA GLY A 51 -0.83 -7.35 -7.03
C GLY A 51 -0.21 -6.33 -6.10
N TRP A 52 0.87 -6.73 -5.43
CA TRP A 52 1.75 -5.79 -4.75
C TRP A 52 3.20 -6.26 -4.80
N GLU A 53 4.11 -5.30 -4.73
CA GLU A 53 5.54 -5.54 -4.63
C GLU A 53 6.13 -4.69 -3.51
N LEU A 54 7.06 -5.26 -2.77
CA LEU A 54 7.93 -4.55 -1.86
C LEU A 54 9.35 -4.59 -2.41
N ARG A 55 9.94 -3.42 -2.62
CA ARG A 55 11.34 -3.25 -3.05
C ARG A 55 12.14 -2.51 -1.99
N ASP A 56 13.43 -2.80 -1.89
CA ASP A 56 14.34 -2.04 -1.02
C ASP A 56 14.87 -0.77 -1.71
N GLY A 57 15.72 -0.01 -1.02
CA GLY A 57 16.31 1.24 -1.54
C GLY A 57 17.24 1.06 -2.74
N SER A 58 17.64 -0.17 -3.08
CA SER A 58 18.39 -0.48 -4.31
C SER A 58 17.46 -0.84 -5.48
N GLY A 59 16.16 -1.01 -5.23
CA GLY A 59 15.17 -1.47 -6.20
C GLY A 59 15.03 -3.00 -6.27
N ALA A 60 15.78 -3.75 -5.46
CA ALA A 60 15.69 -5.21 -5.42
C ALA A 60 14.34 -5.65 -4.83
N LEU A 61 13.74 -6.69 -5.42
CA LEU A 61 12.48 -7.25 -4.95
C LEU A 61 12.70 -7.97 -3.61
N VAL A 62 12.03 -7.50 -2.57
CA VAL A 62 12.08 -8.06 -1.21
C VAL A 62 10.91 -9.01 -0.99
N ASP A 63 9.72 -8.64 -1.46
CA ASP A 63 8.50 -9.43 -1.31
C ASP A 63 7.48 -9.04 -2.39
N HIS A 64 6.48 -9.89 -2.62
CA HIS A 64 5.42 -9.65 -3.58
C HIS A 64 4.17 -10.47 -3.25
N SER A 65 3.05 -10.14 -3.87
CA SER A 65 1.83 -10.94 -3.86
C SER A 65 2.08 -12.33 -4.43
N GLN A 66 1.70 -13.38 -3.69
CA GLN A 66 1.72 -14.78 -4.10
C GLN A 66 0.68 -15.54 -3.27
N SER A 67 0.25 -16.74 -3.72
CA SER A 67 -0.73 -17.53 -2.98
C SER A 67 -0.18 -17.97 -1.62
N ASN A 68 -1.07 -18.16 -0.62
CA ASN A 68 -0.64 -18.61 0.70
C ASN A 68 0.01 -20.01 0.67
N ALA A 69 -0.34 -20.87 -0.30
CA ALA A 69 0.24 -22.19 -0.45
C ALA A 69 1.68 -22.16 -0.98
N GLU A 70 2.04 -21.12 -1.75
CA GLU A 70 3.37 -20.91 -2.32
C GLU A 70 4.25 -20.03 -1.43
N ARG A 71 3.70 -19.47 -0.34
CA ARG A 71 4.38 -18.51 0.50
C ARG A 71 5.11 -19.15 1.67
N ASP A 72 6.44 -19.05 1.66
CA ASP A 72 7.27 -19.42 2.82
C ASP A 72 7.26 -18.37 3.93
N VAL A 73 7.32 -17.08 3.56
CA VAL A 73 7.47 -15.99 4.53
C VAL A 73 6.90 -14.67 4.01
N TYR A 74 6.39 -13.85 4.94
CA TYR A 74 6.06 -12.45 4.71
C TYR A 74 7.23 -11.56 5.17
N ARG A 75 7.70 -10.67 4.30
CA ARG A 75 8.70 -9.64 4.58
C ARG A 75 8.13 -8.23 4.62
N VAL A 76 6.82 -8.07 4.37
CA VAL A 76 6.10 -6.79 4.56
C VAL A 76 6.17 -6.22 5.98
N HIS A 77 6.41 -7.07 6.99
CA HIS A 77 6.64 -6.64 8.38
C HIS A 77 7.81 -5.65 8.52
N ARG A 78 8.75 -5.63 7.56
CA ARG A 78 9.87 -4.68 7.53
C ARG A 78 9.42 -3.22 7.41
N LEU A 79 8.17 -2.99 7.03
CA LEU A 79 7.58 -1.66 6.94
C LEU A 79 6.98 -1.17 8.26
N LEU A 80 6.77 -2.04 9.25
CA LEU A 80 6.15 -1.67 10.52
C LEU A 80 7.00 -0.63 11.26
N GLY A 81 6.33 0.39 11.79
CA GLY A 81 6.94 1.53 12.47
C GLY A 81 7.60 2.55 11.53
N LEU A 82 7.55 2.34 10.21
CA LEU A 82 8.17 3.24 9.25
C LEU A 82 7.20 4.31 8.74
N THR A 83 7.75 5.50 8.56
CA THR A 83 7.03 6.64 7.99
C THR A 83 7.13 6.65 6.47
N VAL A 84 6.02 6.93 5.81
CA VAL A 84 5.99 7.21 4.36
C VAL A 84 6.62 8.58 4.11
N ALA A 85 7.66 8.60 3.28
CA ALA A 85 8.40 9.80 2.87
C ALA A 85 7.87 10.41 1.56
N GLY A 86 7.17 9.64 0.73
CA GLY A 86 6.61 10.13 -0.52
C GLY A 86 5.75 9.08 -1.21
N THR A 87 5.09 9.50 -2.27
CA THR A 87 4.18 8.64 -3.05
C THR A 87 4.44 8.83 -4.55
N ALA A 88 3.99 7.87 -5.35
CA ALA A 88 4.03 7.97 -6.80
C ALA A 88 2.75 7.36 -7.37
N LEU A 89 2.21 7.99 -8.43
CA LEU A 89 1.03 7.53 -9.13
C LEU A 89 1.41 7.17 -10.57
N ASP A 90 1.10 5.95 -10.99
CA ASP A 90 1.25 5.44 -12.35
C ASP A 90 -0.12 4.93 -12.83
N ALA A 91 -1.10 5.83 -12.81
CA ALA A 91 -2.43 5.54 -13.27
C ALA A 91 -2.43 5.19 -14.77
N PRO A 92 -3.25 4.21 -15.22
CA PRO A 92 -4.24 3.47 -14.43
C PRO A 92 -3.68 2.23 -13.70
N ARG A 93 -2.38 1.96 -13.77
CA ARG A 93 -1.82 0.64 -13.45
C ARG A 93 -1.50 0.45 -11.98
N SER A 94 -0.94 1.47 -11.33
CA SER A 94 -0.43 1.30 -9.97
C SER A 94 -0.25 2.62 -9.24
N PHE A 95 -0.05 2.52 -7.94
CA PHE A 95 0.55 3.57 -7.14
C PHE A 95 1.58 2.98 -6.18
N ALA A 96 2.43 3.85 -5.61
CA ALA A 96 3.47 3.43 -4.68
C ALA A 96 3.59 4.36 -3.47
N LEU A 97 3.94 3.77 -2.33
CA LEU A 97 4.35 4.44 -1.10
C LEU A 97 5.85 4.20 -0.87
N ARG A 98 6.61 5.27 -0.73
CA ARG A 98 8.05 5.23 -0.41
C ARG A 98 8.25 5.52 1.06
N PHE A 99 8.97 4.66 1.76
CA PHE A 99 9.25 4.78 3.18
C PHE A 99 10.60 5.44 3.44
N ARG A 100 10.78 6.03 4.62
CA ARG A 100 12.01 6.74 5.00
C ARG A 100 13.29 5.89 4.96
N ASN A 101 13.16 4.57 5.06
CA ASN A 101 14.29 3.64 4.93
C ASN A 101 14.62 3.27 3.47
N GLY A 102 13.99 3.95 2.50
CA GLY A 102 14.17 3.72 1.07
C GLY A 102 13.33 2.57 0.49
N HIS A 103 12.57 1.82 1.30
CA HIS A 103 11.69 0.78 0.75
C HIS A 103 10.51 1.40 -0.01
N GLU A 104 10.04 0.71 -1.03
CA GLU A 104 8.89 1.09 -1.84
C GLU A 104 7.87 -0.04 -1.84
N LEU A 105 6.65 0.26 -1.39
CA LEU A 105 5.48 -0.61 -1.54
C LEU A 105 4.69 -0.13 -2.75
N ARG A 106 4.61 -0.96 -3.80
CA ARG A 106 3.79 -0.70 -4.99
C ARG A 106 2.56 -1.60 -4.97
N ILE A 107 1.41 -1.03 -5.29
CA ILE A 107 0.12 -1.73 -5.37
C ILE A 107 -0.40 -1.56 -6.80
N PHE A 108 -0.79 -2.67 -7.41
CA PHE A 108 -1.24 -2.75 -8.79
C PHE A 108 -2.75 -2.91 -8.85
N ASP A 109 -3.35 -2.33 -9.89
CA ASP A 109 -4.68 -2.71 -10.35
C ASP A 109 -4.54 -3.48 -11.67
N ASP A 110 -4.50 -4.80 -11.56
CA ASP A 110 -4.27 -5.74 -12.67
C ASP A 110 -5.50 -6.61 -12.98
N SER A 111 -6.66 -6.28 -12.39
CA SER A 111 -7.88 -7.08 -12.45
C SER A 111 -8.95 -6.47 -13.33
N ASP A 112 -9.32 -7.21 -14.37
CA ASP A 112 -10.46 -6.86 -15.23
C ASP A 112 -11.84 -7.18 -14.61
N ARG A 113 -11.91 -7.82 -13.43
CA ARG A 113 -13.14 -8.46 -12.92
C ARG A 113 -13.50 -8.19 -11.46
N TYR A 114 -12.55 -7.76 -10.63
CA TYR A 114 -12.70 -7.59 -9.18
C TYR A 114 -11.94 -6.36 -8.70
N GLU A 115 -12.39 -5.79 -7.58
CA GLU A 115 -11.65 -4.76 -6.85
C GLU A 115 -10.26 -5.30 -6.46
N SER A 116 -9.22 -4.54 -6.74
CA SER A 116 -7.82 -4.86 -6.46
C SER A 116 -7.39 -4.30 -5.10
N PHE A 117 -7.97 -3.17 -4.67
CA PHE A 117 -7.65 -2.55 -3.39
C PHE A 117 -8.73 -1.57 -2.88
N SER A 118 -8.62 -1.23 -1.60
CA SER A 118 -9.43 -0.21 -0.95
C SER A 118 -8.57 0.78 -0.16
N ILE A 119 -8.97 2.06 -0.13
CA ILE A 119 -8.31 3.10 0.65
C ILE A 119 -9.33 3.81 1.55
N GLN A 120 -9.04 3.87 2.84
CA GLN A 120 -9.88 4.55 3.84
C GLN A 120 -9.07 5.52 4.71
N PRO A 121 -9.70 6.60 5.22
CA PRO A 121 -11.07 7.06 4.95
C PRO A 121 -11.24 7.56 3.50
N GLY A 122 -12.46 7.74 3.01
CA GLY A 122 -12.74 8.27 1.66
C GLY A 122 -13.30 7.26 0.67
N ASP A 123 -13.63 6.04 1.13
CA ASP A 123 -14.44 5.05 0.41
C ASP A 123 -13.99 4.81 -1.03
N ILE A 124 -12.68 4.77 -1.24
CA ILE A 124 -12.10 4.47 -2.55
C ILE A 124 -12.00 2.97 -2.67
N PHE A 125 -12.80 2.40 -3.57
CA PHE A 125 -12.81 1.00 -3.96
C PHE A 125 -12.49 0.91 -5.45
N ILE A 126 -11.40 0.24 -5.79
CA ILE A 126 -10.89 0.11 -7.16
C ILE A 126 -10.65 -1.34 -7.45
#